data_AF-A0A349PXA4-F1
#
_entry.id   AF-A0A349PXA4-F1
#
_cell.length_a   1.000
_cell.length_b   1.000
_cell.length_c   1.000
_cell.angle_alpha   90.00
_cell.angle_beta   90.00
_cell.angle_gamma   90.00
#
_symmetry.space_group_name_H-M   'P 1'
#
loop_
_entity.id
_entity.type
_entity.pdbx_description
1 polymer ?
#
loop_
_entity_poly.entity_id
_entity_poly.type
_entity_poly.pdbx_seq_one_letter_code
_entity_poly.pdbx_strand_id
1 'polypeptide(L)'
;MKTIKRKPGRMRRAVRSVAVLLCVLAAYVVLSDMKLTPRAAIRMGEQYYGIYEPTRTVAMQRMRIGWQNYRVYLTAGENSLYCGAARLTPSGWDIIFMGDAISCADGESVHVGNWCPGFNKIIGQEIVFGRVDDPDIALLTIEEWGGRDWTKPGCENEKLRRLRTVTVEEFIEDGGCRYFLLDAREREENARSYAAEKGVLHITGYDAMHREILHREIEIGANSLL
;
A
#
# COMPACT_ATOMS: atom_id res chain seq x y z
N MET A 1 50.88 -54.82 8.89
CA MET A 1 49.74 -54.32 8.08
C MET A 1 49.79 -52.80 8.00
N LYS A 2 49.98 -52.21 6.81
CA LYS A 2 49.89 -50.76 6.62
C LYS A 2 48.44 -50.39 6.25
N THR A 3 47.74 -49.68 7.13
CA THR A 3 46.41 -49.13 6.84
C THR A 3 46.52 -48.01 5.80
N ILE A 4 46.05 -48.28 4.58
CA ILE A 4 45.92 -47.28 3.52
C ILE A 4 44.81 -46.32 3.91
N LYS A 5 45.16 -45.09 4.31
CA LYS A 5 44.19 -44.02 4.57
C LYS A 5 43.45 -43.69 3.27
N ARG A 6 42.19 -44.13 3.17
CA ARG A 6 41.29 -43.86 2.05
C ARG A 6 41.12 -42.34 1.93
N LYS A 7 41.65 -41.75 0.84
CA LYS A 7 41.51 -40.32 0.56
C LYS A 7 40.01 -39.95 0.63
N PRO A 8 39.60 -38.89 1.34
CA PRO A 8 38.21 -38.47 1.35
C PRO A 8 37.81 -38.20 -0.10
N GLY A 9 36.81 -38.94 -0.57
CA GLY A 9 36.35 -38.88 -1.96
C GLY A 9 36.01 -37.43 -2.33
N ARG A 10 36.27 -37.03 -3.57
CA ARG A 10 35.97 -35.67 -4.09
C ARG A 10 34.55 -35.21 -3.72
N MET A 11 33.59 -36.15 -3.71
CA MET A 11 32.21 -35.95 -3.27
C MET A 11 32.10 -35.45 -1.82
N ARG A 12 32.89 -35.97 -0.87
CA ARG A 12 32.84 -35.55 0.54
C ARG A 12 33.36 -34.12 0.74
N ARG A 13 34.28 -33.67 -0.11
CA ARG A 13 34.74 -32.27 -0.15
C ARG A 13 33.67 -31.36 -0.76
N ALA A 14 33.09 -31.76 -1.89
CA ALA A 14 32.00 -31.02 -2.53
C ALA A 14 30.80 -30.84 -1.59
N VAL A 15 30.36 -31.92 -0.91
CA VAL A 15 29.26 -31.87 0.06
C VAL A 15 29.56 -30.92 1.22
N ARG A 16 30.79 -30.93 1.75
CA ARG A 16 31.18 -29.99 2.81
C ARG A 16 31.19 -28.54 2.31
N SER A 17 31.70 -28.29 1.11
CA SER A 17 31.69 -26.95 0.52
C SER A 17 30.26 -26.44 0.29
N VAL A 18 29.35 -27.29 -0.20
CA VAL A 18 27.93 -26.95 -0.35
C VAL A 18 27.28 -26.68 1.00
N ALA A 19 27.54 -27.51 2.00
CA ALA A 19 27.01 -27.30 3.35
C ALA A 19 27.49 -25.97 3.96
N VAL A 20 28.78 -25.64 3.81
CA VAL A 20 29.32 -24.34 4.27
C VAL A 20 28.65 -23.18 3.53
N LEU A 21 28.49 -23.28 2.21
CA LEU A 21 27.82 -22.25 1.41
C LEU A 21 26.37 -22.03 1.88
N LEU A 22 25.63 -23.11 2.12
CA LEU A 22 24.25 -23.04 2.64
C LEU A 22 24.21 -22.40 4.03
N CYS A 23 25.16 -22.73 4.92
CA CYS A 23 25.26 -22.09 6.24
C CYS A 23 25.56 -20.59 6.13
N VAL A 24 26.46 -20.18 5.22
CA VAL A 24 26.77 -18.77 4.98
C VAL A 24 25.55 -18.03 4.42
N LEU A 25 24.82 -18.63 3.48
CA LEU A 25 23.57 -18.08 2.94
C LEU A 25 22.50 -17.95 4.02
N ALA A 26 22.30 -18.97 4.85
CA ALA A 26 21.36 -18.94 5.96
C ALA A 26 21.73 -17.85 6.98
N ALA A 27 23.02 -17.74 7.34
CA ALA A 27 23.51 -16.67 8.21
C ALA A 27 23.30 -15.29 7.59
N TYR A 28 23.56 -15.13 6.28
CA TYR A 28 23.30 -13.88 5.58
C TYR A 28 21.81 -13.50 5.62
N VAL A 29 20.90 -14.44 5.33
CA VAL A 29 19.45 -14.20 5.38
C VAL A 29 19.01 -13.73 6.78
N VAL A 30 19.48 -14.41 7.83
CA VAL A 30 19.11 -14.10 9.22
C VAL A 30 19.71 -12.77 9.67
N LEU A 31 20.96 -12.47 9.34
CA LEU A 31 21.66 -11.27 9.79
C LEU A 31 21.27 -10.00 9.03
N SER A 32 20.83 -10.13 7.77
CA SER A 32 20.43 -8.99 6.94
C SER A 32 18.97 -8.59 7.07
N ASP A 33 18.19 -9.27 7.93
CA ASP A 33 16.73 -9.17 8.00
C ASP A 33 16.04 -9.28 6.62
N MET A 34 16.66 -10.06 5.73
CA MET A 34 16.21 -10.17 4.36
C MET A 34 14.81 -10.81 4.29
N LYS A 35 13.85 -10.10 3.72
CA LYS A 35 12.52 -10.64 3.48
C LYS A 35 12.54 -11.50 2.22
N LEU A 36 12.26 -12.79 2.40
CA LEU A 36 12.29 -13.77 1.30
C LEU A 36 11.07 -13.69 0.38
N THR A 37 9.97 -13.11 0.87
CA THR A 37 8.71 -12.99 0.14
C THR A 37 8.20 -11.56 0.18
N PRO A 38 7.42 -11.12 -0.82
CA PRO A 38 6.81 -9.79 -0.79
C PRO A 38 5.87 -9.66 0.41
N ARG A 39 5.15 -10.73 0.77
CA ARG A 39 4.23 -10.71 1.92
C ARG A 39 4.95 -10.48 3.25
N ALA A 40 6.17 -11.00 3.40
CA ALA A 40 7.00 -10.75 4.58
C ALA A 40 7.45 -9.28 4.65
N ALA A 41 7.77 -8.66 3.50
CA ALA A 41 8.05 -7.22 3.44
C ALA A 41 6.80 -6.39 3.81
N ILE A 42 5.63 -6.74 3.25
CA ILE A 42 4.35 -6.08 3.61
C ILE A 42 4.00 -6.27 5.09
N ARG A 43 4.26 -7.46 5.66
CA ARG A 43 4.02 -7.70 7.09
C ARG A 43 4.86 -6.80 7.99
N MET A 44 6.08 -6.46 7.57
CA MET A 44 6.91 -5.50 8.30
C MET A 44 6.27 -4.10 8.32
N GLY A 45 5.69 -3.66 7.21
CA GLY A 45 4.93 -2.41 7.14
C GLY A 45 3.68 -2.43 8.03
N GLU A 46 2.90 -3.51 7.98
CA GLU A 46 1.75 -3.70 8.89
C GLU A 46 2.17 -3.59 10.37
N GLN A 47 3.26 -4.26 10.75
CA GLN A 47 3.79 -4.23 12.12
C GLN A 47 4.33 -2.85 12.52
N TYR A 48 4.86 -2.08 11.59
CA TYR A 48 5.28 -0.70 11.83
C TYR A 48 4.10 0.18 12.27
N TYR A 49 2.92 -0.03 11.68
CA TYR A 49 1.67 0.63 12.06
C TYR A 49 0.90 -0.08 13.19
N GLY A 50 1.52 -1.04 13.90
CA GLY A 50 0.89 -1.74 15.02
C GLY A 50 -0.18 -2.76 14.64
N ILE A 51 -0.29 -3.14 13.36
CA ILE A 51 -1.25 -4.15 12.90
C ILE A 51 -0.69 -5.54 13.16
N TYR A 52 -1.11 -6.12 14.28
CA TYR A 52 -0.75 -7.49 14.67
C TYR A 52 -1.83 -8.53 14.36
N GLU A 53 -3.05 -8.08 14.06
CA GLU A 53 -4.12 -8.98 13.64
C GLU A 53 -3.76 -9.73 12.34
N PRO A 54 -4.38 -10.90 12.09
CA PRO A 54 -4.25 -11.59 10.82
C PRO A 54 -4.84 -10.75 9.68
N THR A 55 -3.99 -10.39 8.73
CA THR A 55 -4.41 -9.66 7.53
C THR A 55 -4.21 -10.51 6.28
N ARG A 56 -5.11 -10.35 5.31
CA ARG A 56 -5.07 -11.01 4.01
C ARG A 56 -4.93 -9.99 2.89
N THR A 57 -4.24 -10.37 1.82
CA THR A 57 -4.12 -9.52 0.62
C THR A 57 -5.43 -9.54 -0.15
N VAL A 58 -6.11 -8.41 -0.23
CA VAL A 58 -7.36 -8.24 -0.99
C VAL A 58 -7.07 -7.74 -2.41
N ALA A 59 -6.01 -6.97 -2.58
CA ALA A 59 -5.59 -6.48 -3.90
C ALA A 59 -4.07 -6.48 -4.05
N MET A 60 -3.61 -6.71 -5.28
CA MET A 60 -2.23 -6.46 -5.66
C MET A 60 -2.18 -5.86 -7.07
N GLN A 61 -1.57 -4.70 -7.19
CA GLN A 61 -1.38 -4.02 -8.46
C GLN A 61 0.11 -3.76 -8.72
N ARG A 62 0.51 -3.89 -9.98
CA ARG A 62 1.86 -3.50 -10.41
C ARG A 62 1.84 -2.03 -10.79
N MET A 63 2.53 -1.20 -10.03
CA MET A 63 2.58 0.24 -10.26
C MET A 63 4.03 0.69 -10.45
N ARG A 64 4.22 1.64 -11.36
CA ARG A 64 5.51 2.30 -11.54
C ARG A 64 5.59 3.50 -10.61
N ILE A 65 6.24 3.36 -9.46
CA ILE A 65 6.46 4.47 -8.53
C ILE A 65 7.84 5.07 -8.83
N GLY A 66 7.85 6.30 -9.35
CA GLY A 66 9.05 6.95 -9.87
C GLY A 66 9.67 6.16 -11.04
N TRP A 67 10.93 5.74 -10.89
CA TRP A 67 11.68 5.02 -11.92
C TRP A 67 11.62 3.50 -11.79
N GLN A 68 10.90 2.97 -10.80
CA GLN A 68 10.90 1.54 -10.50
C GLN A 68 9.49 0.95 -10.48
N ASN A 69 9.42 -0.37 -10.71
CA ASN A 69 8.18 -1.12 -10.65
C ASN A 69 8.03 -1.75 -9.27
N TYR A 70 6.90 -1.48 -8.63
CA TYR A 70 6.53 -2.03 -7.34
C TYR A 70 5.28 -2.88 -7.48
N ARG A 71 5.12 -3.79 -6.53
CA ARG A 71 3.83 -4.45 -6.27
C ARG A 71 3.20 -3.73 -5.10
N VAL A 72 2.15 -2.97 -5.38
CA VAL A 72 1.32 -2.32 -4.36
C VAL A 72 0.31 -3.33 -3.87
N TYR A 73 0.26 -3.54 -2.57
CA TYR A 73 -0.64 -4.45 -1.90
C TYR A 73 -1.63 -3.66 -1.08
N LEU A 74 -2.89 -4.08 -1.15
CA LEU A 74 -3.90 -3.75 -0.16
C LEU A 74 -4.12 -5.00 0.68
N THR A 75 -3.96 -4.88 1.98
CA THR A 75 -4.18 -5.95 2.95
C THR A 75 -5.23 -5.53 3.96
N ALA A 76 -6.22 -6.38 4.18
CA ALA A 76 -7.32 -6.15 5.10
C ALA A 76 -7.25 -7.15 6.26
N GLY A 77 -7.42 -6.63 7.47
CA GLY A 77 -7.78 -7.41 8.65
C GLY A 77 -9.24 -7.20 9.00
N GLU A 78 -9.61 -7.52 10.24
CA GLU A 78 -10.96 -7.29 10.76
C GLU A 78 -11.20 -5.79 10.98
N ASN A 79 -10.24 -5.12 11.62
CA ASN A 79 -10.35 -3.74 12.07
C ASN A 79 -9.29 -2.81 11.47
N SER A 80 -8.50 -3.30 10.52
CA SER A 80 -7.43 -2.53 9.90
C SER A 80 -7.35 -2.76 8.40
N LEU A 81 -6.90 -1.71 7.71
CA LEU A 81 -6.58 -1.76 6.30
C LEU A 81 -5.19 -1.14 6.10
N TYR A 82 -4.34 -1.85 5.38
CA TYR A 82 -2.96 -1.44 5.12
C TYR A 82 -2.68 -1.41 3.63
N CYS A 83 -2.08 -0.33 3.14
CA CYS A 83 -1.62 -0.19 1.78
C CYS A 83 -0.10 0.03 1.77
N GLY A 84 0.63 -0.83 1.09
CA GLY A 84 2.08 -0.70 0.99
C GLY A 84 2.63 -1.30 -0.29
N ALA A 85 3.83 -0.90 -0.69
CA ALA A 85 4.45 -1.42 -1.91
C ALA A 85 5.77 -2.13 -1.64
N ALA A 86 5.89 -3.32 -2.22
CA ALA A 86 7.09 -4.12 -2.14
C ALA A 86 7.79 -4.22 -3.50
N ARG A 87 9.12 -4.21 -3.48
CA ARG A 87 9.96 -4.50 -4.66
C ARG A 87 10.99 -5.57 -4.30
N LEU A 88 11.47 -6.26 -5.32
CA LEU A 88 12.61 -7.16 -5.15
C LEU A 88 13.91 -6.38 -5.38
N THR A 89 14.82 -6.47 -4.43
CA THR A 89 16.17 -5.89 -4.47
C THR A 89 17.23 -7.01 -4.38
N PRO A 90 18.51 -6.72 -4.62
CA PRO A 90 19.58 -7.71 -4.41
C PRO A 90 19.66 -8.24 -2.97
N SER A 91 19.20 -7.48 -1.97
CA SER A 91 19.11 -7.87 -0.56
C SER A 91 17.74 -8.45 -0.18
N GLY A 92 16.94 -8.89 -1.18
CA GLY A 92 15.62 -9.49 -1.00
C GLY A 92 14.47 -8.50 -1.17
N TRP A 93 13.29 -8.88 -0.69
CA TRP A 93 12.10 -8.03 -0.77
C TRP A 93 12.20 -6.86 0.21
N ASP A 94 11.91 -5.68 -0.30
CA ASP A 94 12.01 -4.40 0.40
C ASP A 94 10.68 -3.67 0.30
N ILE A 95 10.37 -2.85 1.30
CA ILE A 95 9.16 -2.04 1.37
C ILE A 95 9.50 -0.56 1.26
N ILE A 96 8.78 0.16 0.40
CA ILE A 96 8.99 1.60 0.23
C ILE A 96 8.18 2.39 1.26
N PHE A 97 8.83 3.32 1.96
CA PHE A 97 8.23 4.29 2.91
C PHE A 97 7.14 3.72 3.84
N MET A 98 7.28 2.47 4.25
CA MET A 98 6.40 1.73 5.16
C MET A 98 4.91 1.66 4.81
N GLY A 99 4.43 2.23 3.70
CA GLY A 99 3.02 2.22 3.34
C GLY A 99 2.21 3.29 4.08
N ASP A 100 0.90 3.06 4.18
CA ASP A 100 0.00 3.73 5.11
C ASP A 100 -1.07 2.76 5.59
N ALA A 101 -1.67 3.06 6.74
CA ALA A 101 -2.64 2.19 7.40
C ALA A 101 -3.77 3.00 8.02
N ILE A 102 -4.99 2.49 7.94
CA ILE A 102 -6.18 3.10 8.54
C ILE A 102 -6.88 2.13 9.49
N SER A 103 -7.46 2.68 10.56
CA SER A 103 -8.38 1.94 11.43
C SER A 103 -9.75 1.82 10.75
N CYS A 104 -10.38 0.66 10.93
CA CYS A 104 -11.76 0.41 10.54
C CYS A 104 -12.62 -0.03 11.73
N ALA A 105 -12.18 0.30 12.96
CA ALA A 105 -12.85 -0.06 14.20
C ALA A 105 -13.88 0.99 14.67
N ASP A 106 -14.00 2.13 13.99
CA ASP A 106 -14.87 3.25 14.36
C ASP A 106 -16.35 2.99 14.06
N GLY A 107 -16.68 1.90 13.36
CA GLY A 107 -18.05 1.53 12.99
C GLY A 107 -18.61 2.34 11.82
N GLU A 108 -17.76 3.11 11.14
CA GLU A 108 -18.14 3.90 9.97
C GLU A 108 -18.37 3.01 8.75
N SER A 109 -19.28 3.44 7.87
CA SER A 109 -19.65 2.70 6.66
C SER A 109 -18.57 2.68 5.59
N VAL A 110 -17.67 3.66 5.60
CA VAL A 110 -16.60 3.85 4.61
C VAL A 110 -15.33 4.33 5.28
N HIS A 111 -14.24 3.62 5.04
CA HIS A 111 -12.90 3.96 5.50
C HIS A 111 -11.99 4.21 4.31
N VAL A 112 -11.36 5.38 4.28
CA VAL A 112 -10.48 5.79 3.18
C VAL A 112 -9.16 6.27 3.76
N GLY A 113 -8.09 5.81 3.12
CA GLY A 113 -6.72 6.23 3.35
C GLY A 113 -6.08 6.67 2.05
N ASN A 114 -4.99 7.42 2.18
CA ASN A 114 -4.21 7.86 1.03
C ASN A 114 -2.73 7.76 1.35
N TRP A 115 -1.97 7.22 0.40
CA TRP A 115 -0.54 7.01 0.56
C TRP A 115 0.22 7.65 -0.59
N CYS A 116 1.19 8.49 -0.25
CA CYS A 116 2.10 9.12 -1.20
C CYS A 116 3.49 8.47 -1.09
N PRO A 117 3.80 7.43 -1.87
CA PRO A 117 5.12 6.78 -1.87
C PRO A 117 6.28 7.63 -2.42
N GLY A 118 6.07 8.94 -2.67
CA GLY A 118 7.13 9.88 -3.03
C GLY A 118 7.50 10.80 -1.86
N PHE A 119 8.73 11.30 -1.84
CA PHE A 119 9.25 12.24 -0.82
C PHE A 119 8.44 13.52 -0.64
N ASN A 120 7.53 13.86 -1.56
CA ASN A 120 6.55 14.93 -1.47
C ASN A 120 5.42 14.68 -2.49
N LYS A 121 4.20 15.17 -2.21
CA LYS A 121 3.08 15.26 -3.20
C LYS A 121 3.52 15.97 -4.50
N ILE A 122 4.56 16.79 -4.40
CA ILE A 122 5.15 17.59 -5.50
C ILE A 122 5.72 16.71 -6.62
N ILE A 123 6.15 15.47 -6.33
CA ILE A 123 6.81 14.59 -7.32
C ILE A 123 6.08 13.23 -7.43
N GLY A 124 5.17 12.93 -6.51
CA GLY A 124 4.76 11.56 -6.19
C GLY A 124 3.32 11.26 -6.55
N GLN A 125 3.16 10.19 -7.33
CA GLN A 125 1.95 9.38 -7.42
C GLN A 125 1.27 9.22 -6.06
N GLU A 126 -0.03 9.52 -6.00
CA GLU A 126 -0.87 9.26 -4.84
C GLU A 126 -1.67 7.98 -5.06
N ILE A 127 -1.72 7.14 -4.04
CA ILE A 127 -2.49 5.91 -4.02
C ILE A 127 -3.63 6.11 -3.03
N VAL A 128 -4.86 5.99 -3.49
CA VAL A 128 -6.05 6.12 -2.64
C VAL A 128 -6.65 4.73 -2.48
N PHE A 129 -6.94 4.36 -1.25
CA PHE A 129 -7.39 3.01 -0.92
C PHE A 129 -8.44 3.04 0.18
N GLY A 130 -9.25 2.00 0.26
CA GLY A 130 -10.30 1.98 1.26
C GLY A 130 -11.14 0.72 1.29
N ARG A 131 -12.04 0.70 2.27
CA ARG A 131 -13.04 -0.33 2.53
C ARG A 131 -14.42 0.34 2.62
N VAL A 132 -15.41 -0.29 2.00
CA VAL A 132 -16.82 0.10 1.98
C VAL A 132 -17.61 -1.06 2.57
N ASP A 133 -18.15 -0.83 3.76
CA ASP A 133 -18.90 -1.83 4.53
C ASP A 133 -20.41 -1.69 4.32
N ASP A 134 -20.90 -0.49 3.99
CA ASP A 134 -22.31 -0.27 3.66
C ASP A 134 -22.64 -0.83 2.27
N PRO A 135 -23.51 -1.84 2.15
CA PRO A 135 -23.87 -2.48 0.89
C PRO A 135 -24.69 -1.58 -0.04
N ASP A 136 -25.39 -0.57 0.50
CA ASP A 136 -26.28 0.29 -0.29
C ASP A 136 -25.50 1.31 -1.14
N ILE A 137 -24.22 1.53 -0.81
CA ILE A 137 -23.32 2.35 -1.62
C ILE A 137 -23.01 1.62 -2.92
N ALA A 138 -23.53 2.14 -4.04
CA ALA A 138 -23.26 1.66 -5.38
C ALA A 138 -22.11 2.42 -6.06
N LEU A 139 -21.86 3.66 -5.66
CA LEU A 139 -20.85 4.50 -6.29
C LEU A 139 -20.17 5.38 -5.26
N LEU A 140 -18.85 5.46 -5.31
CA LEU A 140 -18.04 6.29 -4.44
C LEU A 140 -17.30 7.33 -5.28
N THR A 141 -17.53 8.61 -5.00
CA THR A 141 -16.76 9.71 -5.58
C THR A 141 -15.78 10.21 -4.54
N ILE A 142 -14.51 10.36 -4.94
CA ILE A 142 -13.44 10.87 -4.09
C ILE A 142 -12.86 12.13 -4.74
N GLU A 143 -12.94 13.25 -4.02
CA GLU A 143 -12.50 14.57 -4.47
C GLU A 143 -11.54 15.16 -3.46
N GLU A 144 -10.48 15.82 -3.92
CA GLU A 144 -9.54 16.55 -3.08
C GLU A 144 -9.88 18.04 -3.11
N TRP A 145 -10.14 18.59 -1.94
CA TRP A 145 -10.47 19.99 -1.70
C TRP A 145 -9.45 20.63 -0.78
N GLY A 146 -9.24 21.93 -0.95
CA GLY A 146 -8.34 22.70 -0.08
C GLY A 146 -6.87 22.32 -0.23
N GLY A 147 -6.01 23.13 0.39
CA GLY A 147 -4.57 23.12 0.19
C GLY A 147 -4.10 24.22 -0.76
N ARG A 148 -2.85 24.65 -0.61
CA ARG A 148 -2.31 25.78 -1.39
C ARG A 148 -1.89 25.36 -2.79
N ASP A 149 -2.65 25.80 -3.79
CA ASP A 149 -2.20 25.80 -5.18
C ASP A 149 -1.18 26.92 -5.40
N TRP A 150 0.11 26.60 -5.52
CA TRP A 150 1.13 27.62 -5.82
C TRP A 150 0.96 28.29 -7.17
N THR A 151 0.19 27.70 -8.09
CA THR A 151 -0.15 28.33 -9.37
C THR A 151 -1.32 29.32 -9.24
N LYS A 152 -2.09 29.24 -8.14
CA LYS A 152 -3.23 30.11 -7.83
C LYS A 152 -3.25 30.48 -6.33
N PRO A 153 -2.36 31.40 -5.90
CA PRO A 153 -2.32 31.84 -4.50
C PRO A 153 -3.67 32.43 -4.07
N GLY A 154 -4.19 31.99 -2.90
CA GLY A 154 -5.45 32.50 -2.32
C GLY A 154 -6.68 31.61 -2.50
N CYS A 155 -6.57 30.47 -3.20
CA CYS A 155 -7.67 29.52 -3.43
C CYS A 155 -7.75 28.40 -2.36
N GLU A 156 -7.41 28.67 -1.10
CA GLU A 156 -7.20 27.65 -0.04
C GLU A 156 -8.47 26.85 0.33
N ASN A 157 -9.64 27.14 -0.25
CA ASN A 157 -10.92 26.45 -0.01
C ASN A 157 -11.66 26.02 -1.29
N GLU A 158 -10.99 26.03 -2.44
CA GLU A 158 -11.60 25.56 -3.69
C GLU A 158 -11.40 24.06 -3.87
N LYS A 159 -12.32 23.45 -4.64
CA LYS A 159 -12.13 22.10 -5.15
C LYS A 159 -10.90 22.08 -6.03
N LEU A 160 -9.83 21.47 -5.55
CA LEU A 160 -8.59 21.39 -6.30
C LEU A 160 -8.71 20.36 -7.41
N ARG A 161 -9.33 19.20 -7.12
CA ARG A 161 -9.31 18.05 -8.04
C ARG A 161 -10.39 17.02 -7.71
N ARG A 162 -10.97 16.40 -8.75
CA ARG A 162 -11.62 15.09 -8.58
C ARG A 162 -10.56 14.01 -8.72
N LEU A 163 -10.37 13.18 -7.70
CA LEU A 163 -9.37 12.11 -7.74
C LEU A 163 -9.86 10.96 -8.61
N ARG A 164 -11.07 10.47 -8.33
CA ARG A 164 -11.70 9.37 -9.06
C ARG A 164 -13.16 9.17 -8.65
N THR A 165 -13.91 8.51 -9.51
CA THR A 165 -15.17 7.83 -9.16
C THR A 165 -14.94 6.33 -9.28
N VAL A 166 -15.36 5.57 -8.26
CA VAL A 166 -15.30 4.11 -8.21
C VAL A 166 -16.74 3.60 -8.23
N THR A 167 -17.06 2.75 -9.18
CA THR A 167 -18.39 2.13 -9.29
C THR A 167 -18.39 0.72 -8.69
N VAL A 168 -19.57 0.13 -8.51
CA VAL A 168 -19.70 -1.25 -7.98
C VAL A 168 -18.83 -2.23 -8.74
N GLU A 169 -18.78 -2.10 -10.06
CA GLU A 169 -18.05 -3.03 -10.93
C GLU A 169 -16.53 -2.94 -10.74
N GLU A 170 -16.03 -1.82 -10.20
CA GLU A 170 -14.62 -1.60 -9.90
C GLU A 170 -14.25 -1.98 -8.46
N PHE A 171 -15.23 -2.22 -7.58
CA PHE A 171 -14.95 -2.69 -6.23
C PHE A 171 -14.39 -4.11 -6.24
N ILE A 172 -13.43 -4.31 -5.35
CA ILE A 172 -12.84 -5.61 -5.07
C ILE A 172 -13.66 -6.22 -3.94
N GLU A 173 -14.42 -7.26 -4.22
CA GLU A 173 -15.20 -7.97 -3.22
C GLU A 173 -14.37 -9.06 -2.55
N ASP A 174 -14.30 -9.03 -1.22
CA ASP A 174 -13.61 -10.08 -0.47
C ASP A 174 -14.15 -10.19 0.97
N GLY A 175 -14.64 -11.38 1.33
CA GLY A 175 -15.13 -11.67 2.68
C GLY A 175 -16.34 -10.84 3.12
N GLY A 176 -17.21 -10.43 2.20
CA GLY A 176 -18.41 -9.64 2.49
C GLY A 176 -18.19 -8.13 2.58
N CYS A 177 -16.93 -7.68 2.48
CA CYS A 177 -16.58 -6.27 2.36
C CYS A 177 -16.19 -5.93 0.92
N ARG A 178 -16.29 -4.64 0.58
CA ARG A 178 -15.84 -4.10 -0.71
C ARG A 178 -14.64 -3.20 -0.49
N TYR A 179 -13.66 -3.31 -1.38
CA TYR A 179 -12.41 -2.56 -1.29
C TYR A 179 -12.11 -1.85 -2.58
N PHE A 180 -11.28 -0.82 -2.52
CA PHE A 180 -10.71 -0.21 -3.70
C PHE A 180 -9.23 0.12 -3.48
N LEU A 181 -8.47 0.05 -4.56
CA LEU A 181 -7.07 0.44 -4.63
C LEU A 181 -6.87 1.21 -5.92
N LEU A 182 -6.72 2.52 -5.80
CA LEU A 182 -6.70 3.45 -6.91
C LEU A 182 -5.33 4.07 -7.03
N ASP A 183 -4.86 4.07 -8.26
CA ASP A 183 -3.76 4.91 -8.66
C ASP A 183 -4.32 6.28 -9.08
N ALA A 184 -4.13 7.31 -8.25
CA ALA A 184 -4.66 8.63 -8.52
C ALA A 184 -3.90 9.38 -9.63
N ARG A 185 -3.04 8.67 -10.39
CA ARG A 185 -2.36 9.13 -11.61
C ARG A 185 -3.25 9.25 -12.84
N GLU A 186 -4.50 8.78 -12.81
CA GLU A 186 -5.49 9.10 -13.85
C GLU A 186 -5.81 10.59 -13.78
N ARG A 187 -4.94 11.34 -14.44
CA ARG A 187 -4.77 12.78 -14.37
C ARG A 187 -5.50 13.39 -15.56
N GLU A 188 -6.40 14.34 -15.33
CA GLU A 188 -6.62 15.38 -16.35
C GLU A 188 -5.30 16.16 -16.49
N GLU A 189 -4.73 16.15 -17.70
CA GLU A 189 -3.36 16.59 -18.06
C GLU A 189 -2.89 17.96 -17.54
N ASN A 190 -3.76 18.77 -16.94
CA ASN A 190 -3.50 20.18 -16.64
C ASN A 190 -3.24 20.55 -15.17
N ALA A 191 -3.34 19.63 -14.21
CA ALA A 191 -3.06 19.97 -12.81
C ALA A 191 -1.58 19.78 -12.46
N ARG A 192 -0.74 20.80 -12.69
CA ARG A 192 0.57 20.97 -12.03
C ARG A 192 0.41 21.75 -10.71
N SER A 193 -0.61 21.40 -9.93
CA SER A 193 -0.81 22.03 -8.62
C SER A 193 -0.09 21.21 -7.56
N TYR A 194 0.80 21.87 -6.84
CA TYR A 194 1.72 21.27 -5.88
C TYR A 194 1.29 21.63 -4.46
N ALA A 195 0.19 21.06 -3.96
CA ALA A 195 -0.21 21.33 -2.58
C ALA A 195 0.88 20.84 -1.60
N ALA A 196 1.57 21.79 -0.95
CA ALA A 196 2.50 21.53 0.15
C ALA A 196 1.76 21.39 1.49
N GLU A 197 0.52 21.88 1.55
CA GLU A 197 -0.36 21.81 2.72
C GLU A 197 -1.35 20.64 2.57
N LYS A 198 -1.83 20.12 3.71
CA LYS A 198 -2.79 19.01 3.75
C LYS A 198 -4.13 19.45 3.16
N GLY A 199 -4.56 18.79 2.08
CA GLY A 199 -5.92 18.89 1.57
C GLY A 199 -6.87 17.98 2.33
N VAL A 200 -8.16 18.08 2.00
CA VAL A 200 -9.25 17.25 2.54
C VAL A 200 -9.81 16.40 1.42
N LEU A 201 -10.01 15.11 1.68
CA LEU A 201 -10.75 14.21 0.80
C LEU A 201 -12.23 14.30 1.12
N HIS A 202 -13.02 14.75 0.15
CA HIS A 202 -14.47 14.69 0.16
C HIS A 202 -14.88 13.38 -0.51
N ILE A 203 -15.56 12.56 0.28
CA ILE A 203 -16.01 11.23 -0.10
C ILE A 203 -17.53 11.25 -0.13
N THR A 204 -18.08 11.02 -1.31
CA THR A 204 -19.53 10.97 -1.50
C THR A 204 -19.93 9.58 -1.96
N GLY A 205 -20.78 8.92 -1.17
CA GLY A 205 -21.38 7.63 -1.49
C GLY A 205 -22.79 7.81 -2.05
N TYR A 206 -23.08 7.13 -3.15
CA TYR A 206 -24.37 7.16 -3.82
C TYR A 206 -24.98 5.76 -3.87
N ASP A 207 -26.30 5.68 -3.74
CA ASP A 207 -27.04 4.44 -3.95
C ASP A 207 -27.19 4.09 -5.45
N ALA A 208 -27.80 2.94 -5.74
CA ALA A 208 -28.04 2.50 -7.11
C ALA A 208 -28.92 3.47 -7.93
N MET A 209 -29.71 4.33 -7.26
CA MET A 209 -30.55 5.36 -7.87
C MET A 209 -29.82 6.70 -8.00
N HIS A 210 -28.51 6.74 -7.79
CA HIS A 210 -27.66 7.93 -7.82
C HIS A 210 -28.06 9.00 -6.80
N ARG A 211 -28.69 8.60 -5.69
CA ARG A 211 -28.96 9.49 -4.56
C ARG A 211 -27.78 9.44 -3.62
N GLU A 212 -27.34 10.61 -3.18
CA GLU A 212 -26.32 10.72 -2.15
C GLU A 212 -26.86 10.15 -0.83
N ILE A 213 -26.15 9.18 -0.28
CA ILE A 213 -26.48 8.52 1.00
C ILE A 213 -25.34 8.64 2.02
N LEU A 214 -24.16 9.09 1.59
CA LEU A 214 -23.01 9.34 2.45
C LEU A 214 -22.26 10.58 1.94
N HIS A 215 -21.88 11.44 2.89
CA HIS A 215 -20.90 12.50 2.67
C HIS A 215 -19.92 12.52 3.84
N ARG A 216 -18.62 12.45 3.55
CA ARG A 216 -17.57 12.48 4.58
C ARG A 216 -16.38 13.31 4.11
N GLU A 217 -15.81 14.05 5.04
CA GLU A 217 -14.56 14.78 4.86
C GLU A 217 -13.46 14.10 5.67
N ILE A 218 -12.32 13.85 5.05
CA ILE A 218 -11.16 13.23 5.68
C ILE A 218 -9.95 14.09 5.40
N GLU A 219 -9.38 14.69 6.44
CA GLU A 219 -8.10 15.38 6.30
C GLU A 219 -7.01 14.38 5.89
N ILE A 220 -6.24 14.74 4.86
CA ILE A 220 -5.20 13.86 4.33
C ILE A 220 -4.15 13.55 5.41
N GLY A 221 -3.94 12.26 5.65
CA GLY A 221 -3.04 11.75 6.68
C GLY A 221 -3.61 11.81 8.12
N ALA A 222 -4.86 12.24 8.34
CA ALA A 222 -5.46 12.22 9.68
C ALA A 222 -5.92 10.82 10.11
N ASN A 223 -6.23 9.95 9.14
CA ASN A 223 -6.60 8.55 9.39
C ASN A 223 -5.41 7.59 9.44
N SER A 224 -4.18 8.10 9.23
CA SER A 224 -2.99 7.29 9.37
C SER A 224 -2.87 6.83 10.81
N LEU A 225 -2.55 5.56 11.02
CA LEU A 225 -2.34 5.00 12.36
C LEU A 225 -1.08 5.57 13.07
N LEU A 226 -0.32 6.48 12.44
CA LEU A 226 0.88 7.14 12.99
C LEU A 226 0.93 8.65 12.70
#